data_AF-A0A515CW99-F1
#
_entry.id   AF-A0A515CW99-F1
#
_cell.length_a   1.000
_cell.length_b   1.000
_cell.length_c   1.000
_cell.angle_alpha   90.00
_cell.angle_beta   90.00
_cell.angle_gamma   90.00
#
_symmetry.space_group_name_H-M   'P 1'
#
loop_
_entity.id
_entity.type
_entity.pdbx_description
1 polymer ?
#
loop_
_entity_poly.entity_id
_entity_poly.type
_entity_poly.pdbx_seq_one_letter_code
_entity_poly.pdbx_strand_id
1 'polypeptide(L)'
;MEKKSVTLQPVLITRENVQQQLGGISRTTFWRRKKQWERAGTPFPKPAPGTNPIHGGEQYRYCDVIRFFRAQGLIDETQDAT
;
A
#
# COMPACT_ATOMS: atom_id res chain seq x y z
N MET A 1 -27.81 -0.94 -20.90
CA MET A 1 -26.95 -1.70 -19.96
C MET A 1 -26.33 -0.71 -19.00
N GLU A 2 -26.97 -0.49 -17.86
CA GLU A 2 -26.58 0.51 -16.87
C GLU A 2 -25.36 0.02 -16.10
N LYS A 3 -24.21 0.68 -16.29
CA LYS A 3 -23.00 0.40 -15.53
C LYS A 3 -23.21 0.92 -14.12
N LYS A 4 -23.68 0.07 -13.20
CA LYS A 4 -23.66 0.37 -11.75
C LYS A 4 -22.21 0.62 -11.34
N SER A 5 -21.82 1.88 -11.27
CA SER A 5 -20.56 2.30 -10.67
C SER A 5 -20.69 2.08 -9.16
N VAL A 6 -20.30 0.89 -8.71
CA VAL A 6 -20.15 0.60 -7.29
C VAL A 6 -19.09 1.57 -6.77
N THR A 7 -19.52 2.58 -6.01
CA THR A 7 -18.64 3.47 -5.26
C THR A 7 -18.09 2.70 -4.07
N LEU A 8 -17.18 1.76 -4.34
CA LEU A 8 -16.38 1.12 -3.32
C LEU A 8 -15.56 2.23 -2.65
N GLN A 9 -15.82 2.47 -1.37
CA GLN A 9 -14.98 3.41 -0.63
C GLN A 9 -13.54 2.89 -0.65
N PRO A 10 -12.56 3.73 -0.99
CA PRO A 10 -11.17 3.30 -1.04
C PRO A 10 -10.74 2.89 0.38
N VAL A 11 -10.46 1.60 0.56
CA VAL A 11 -9.94 1.09 1.82
C VAL A 11 -8.57 1.73 2.09
N LEU A 12 -8.47 2.45 3.20
CA LEU A 12 -7.22 3.05 3.64
C LEU A 12 -6.52 2.11 4.63
N ILE A 13 -5.22 1.94 4.47
CA ILE A 13 -4.37 1.18 5.37
C ILE A 13 -3.27 2.07 5.93
N THR A 14 -2.93 1.87 7.19
CA THR A 14 -1.82 2.58 7.83
C THR A 14 -0.49 2.04 7.36
N ARG A 15 0.59 2.84 7.50
CA ARG A 15 1.97 2.37 7.35
C ARG A 15 2.24 1.06 8.11
N GLU A 16 1.73 0.91 9.32
CA GLU A 16 1.95 -0.29 10.13
C GLU A 16 1.36 -1.53 9.47
N ASN A 17 0.15 -1.44 8.92
CA ASN A 17 -0.45 -2.53 8.16
C ASN A 17 0.39 -2.88 6.92
N VAL A 18 0.89 -1.87 6.20
CA VAL A 18 1.81 -2.09 5.06
C VAL A 18 3.07 -2.83 5.51
N GLN A 19 3.63 -2.47 6.67
CA GLN A 19 4.81 -3.13 7.22
C GLN A 19 4.53 -4.59 7.61
N GLN A 20 3.34 -4.87 8.17
CA GLN A 20 2.91 -6.23 8.48
C GLN A 20 2.77 -7.08 7.23
N GLN A 21 2.17 -6.54 6.15
CA GLN A 21 2.07 -7.24 4.86
C GLN A 21 3.43 -7.59 4.25
N LEU A 22 4.48 -6.85 4.58
CA LEU A 22 5.84 -7.13 4.15
C LEU A 22 6.60 -8.11 5.07
N GLY A 23 5.89 -8.81 5.96
CA GLY A 23 6.47 -9.73 6.95
C GLY A 23 6.83 -9.06 8.28
N GLY A 24 6.11 -8.02 8.69
CA GLY A 24 6.32 -7.35 9.97
C GLY A 24 7.61 -6.51 10.03
N ILE A 25 8.01 -5.89 8.93
CA ILE A 25 9.29 -5.18 8.85
C ILE A 25 9.32 -3.90 9.71
N SER A 26 10.48 -3.58 10.27
CA SER A 26 10.69 -2.34 11.03
C SER A 26 10.52 -1.08 10.17
N ARG A 27 10.30 0.07 10.83
CA ARG A 27 10.11 1.37 10.16
C ARG A 27 11.31 1.76 9.30
N THR A 28 12.51 1.52 9.82
CA THR A 28 13.77 1.82 9.12
C THR A 28 13.96 0.94 7.90
N THR A 29 13.63 -0.36 7.99
CA THR A 29 13.67 -1.28 6.85
C THR A 29 12.67 -0.86 5.77
N PHE A 30 11.45 -0.49 6.14
CA PHE A 30 10.46 0.02 5.19
C PHE A 30 10.94 1.28 4.47
N TRP A 31 11.53 2.23 5.20
CA TRP A 31 12.11 3.43 4.59
C TRP A 31 13.26 3.13 3.62
N ARG A 32 14.15 2.18 3.96
CA ARG A 32 15.23 1.73 3.07
C ARG A 32 14.67 1.12 1.78
N ARG A 33 13.64 0.27 1.88
CA ARG A 33 12.94 -0.29 0.71
C ARG A 33 12.30 0.81 -0.15
N LYS A 34 11.60 1.78 0.45
CA LYS A 34 11.06 2.94 -0.29
C LYS A 34 12.14 3.66 -1.11
N LYS A 35 13.31 3.90 -0.52
CA LYS A 35 14.44 4.49 -1.25
C LYS A 35 15.01 3.59 -2.36
N GLN A 36 15.07 2.28 -2.15
CA GLN A 36 15.51 1.33 -3.18
C GLN A 36 14.54 1.33 -4.37
N TRP A 37 13.25 1.27 -4.10
CA TRP A 37 12.18 1.34 -5.09
C TRP A 37 12.19 2.66 -5.87
N GLU A 38 12.39 3.78 -5.19
CA GLU A 38 12.57 5.10 -5.83
C GLU A 38 13.79 5.13 -6.77
N ARG A 39 14.93 4.58 -6.33
CA ARG A 39 16.14 4.47 -7.17
C ARG A 39 15.97 3.52 -8.35
N ALA A 40 15.16 2.48 -8.21
CA ALA A 40 14.84 1.52 -9.26
C ALA A 40 13.79 2.03 -10.26
N GLY A 41 13.30 3.27 -10.09
CA GLY A 41 12.28 3.86 -10.96
C GLY A 41 10.85 3.36 -10.71
N THR A 42 10.64 2.60 -9.62
CA THR A 42 9.32 2.07 -9.22
C THR A 42 8.95 2.60 -7.84
N PRO A 43 8.64 3.90 -7.67
CA PRO A 43 8.40 4.48 -6.36
C PRO A 43 7.16 3.87 -5.68
N PHE A 44 7.25 3.68 -4.37
CA PHE A 44 6.11 3.27 -3.55
C PHE A 44 4.97 4.30 -3.64
N PRO A 45 3.69 3.88 -3.60
CA PRO A 45 2.55 4.79 -3.71
C PRO A 45 2.59 5.93 -2.68
N LYS A 46 2.06 7.08 -3.09
CA LYS A 46 1.94 8.26 -2.23
C LYS A 46 0.85 8.02 -1.17
N PRO A 47 0.97 8.64 0.02
CA PRO A 47 -0.08 8.59 1.02
C PRO A 47 -1.38 9.20 0.47
N ALA A 48 -2.51 8.71 0.96
CA ALA A 48 -3.83 9.18 0.56
C ALA A 48 -4.02 10.66 1.00
N PRO A 49 -4.62 11.51 0.15
CA PRO A 49 -4.86 12.90 0.50
C PRO A 49 -5.87 13.02 1.66
N GLY A 50 -5.68 14.02 2.52
CA GLY A 50 -6.59 14.30 3.64
C GLY A 50 -6.32 13.51 4.93
N THR A 51 -5.25 12.71 4.98
CA THR A 51 -4.87 11.97 6.18
C THR A 51 -3.97 12.84 7.04
N ASN A 52 -4.48 13.32 8.18
CA ASN A 52 -3.66 14.09 9.12
C ASN A 52 -2.71 13.14 9.88
N PRO A 53 -1.38 13.30 9.78
CA PRO A 53 -0.41 12.40 10.43
C PRO A 53 -0.35 12.55 11.95
N ILE A 54 -1.17 13.43 12.55
CA ILE A 54 -1.04 13.92 13.93
C ILE A 54 -1.07 12.77 14.97
N HIS A 55 -1.79 11.67 14.73
CA HIS A 55 -1.83 10.53 15.68
C HIS A 55 -1.81 9.11 15.07
N GLY A 56 -1.84 8.95 13.73
CA GLY A 56 -1.95 7.62 13.08
C GLY A 56 -0.92 7.31 11.99
N GLY A 57 0.00 8.24 11.72
CA GLY A 57 0.99 8.11 10.64
C GLY A 57 0.39 8.21 9.23
N GLU A 58 1.24 8.00 8.23
CA GLU A 58 0.85 7.98 6.81
C GLU A 58 -0.14 6.84 6.54
N GLN A 59 -1.24 7.16 5.85
CA GLN A 59 -2.17 6.15 5.34
C GLN A 59 -2.09 6.07 3.82
N TYR A 60 -2.31 4.88 3.29
CA TYR A 60 -2.19 4.54 1.88
C TYR A 60 -3.48 3.89 1.40
N ARG A 61 -3.81 4.06 0.12
CA ARG A 61 -4.92 3.30 -0.48
C ARG A 61 -4.46 1.85 -0.62
N TYR A 62 -5.24 0.93 -0.05
CA TYR A 62 -4.96 -0.51 -0.11
C TYR A 62 -4.75 -0.97 -1.55
N CYS A 63 -5.61 -0.56 -2.48
CA CYS A 63 -5.52 -0.94 -3.88
C CYS A 63 -4.19 -0.53 -4.52
N ASP A 64 -3.66 0.65 -4.19
CA ASP A 64 -2.40 1.13 -4.75
C ASP A 64 -1.21 0.35 -4.17
N VAL A 65 -1.26 0.01 -2.87
CA VAL A 65 -0.24 -0.80 -2.21
C VAL A 65 -0.20 -2.23 -2.75
N ILE A 66 -1.36 -2.88 -2.88
CA ILE A 66 -1.45 -4.24 -3.44
C ILE A 66 -1.01 -4.27 -4.90
N ARG A 67 -1.44 -3.30 -5.72
CA ARG A 67 -0.97 -3.19 -7.11
C ARG A 67 0.54 -3.02 -7.18
N PHE A 68 1.11 -2.19 -6.30
CA PHE A 68 2.55 -2.03 -6.19
C PHE A 68 3.25 -3.34 -5.81
N PHE A 69 2.76 -4.04 -4.78
CA PHE A 69 3.32 -5.31 -4.35
C PHE A 69 3.24 -6.40 -5.42
N ARG A 70 2.12 -6.49 -6.15
CA ARG A 70 1.98 -7.39 -7.31
C ARG A 70 2.99 -7.05 -8.40
N ALA A 71 3.13 -5.77 -8.75
CA ALA A 71 4.11 -5.33 -9.76
C ALA A 71 5.57 -5.61 -9.36
N GLN A 72 5.87 -5.66 -8.06
CA GLN A 72 7.18 -6.00 -7.52
C GLN A 72 7.38 -7.52 -7.29
N GLY A 73 6.36 -8.35 -7.52
CA GLY A 73 6.40 -9.79 -7.21
C GLY A 73 6.49 -10.11 -5.70
N LEU A 74 6.01 -9.19 -4.84
CA LEU A 74 6.06 -9.33 -3.38
C LEU A 74 4.87 -10.10 -2.80
N ILE A 75 3.77 -10.18 -3.54
CA ILE A 75 2.59 -10.96 -3.21
C ILE A 75 2.14 -11.73 -4.45
N ASP A 76 1.84 -13.00 -4.28
CA ASP A 76 1.27 -13.88 -5.31
C ASP A 76 -0.26 -13.70 -5.34
N GLU A 77 -0.92 -14.02 -6.47
CA GLU A 77 -2.38 -13.88 -6.61
C GLU A 77 -3.18 -14.78 -5.63
N THR A 78 -2.50 -15.70 -4.95
CA THR A 78 -3.05 -16.76 -4.08
C THR A 78 -3.53 -16.29 -2.69
N GLN A 79 -3.73 -14.99 -2.45
CA GLN A 79 -4.20 -14.45 -1.15
C GLN A 79 -5.54 -13.71 -1.24
N ASP A 80 -6.37 -14.01 -2.24
CA ASP A 80 -7.74 -13.49 -2.39
C ASP A 80 -8.84 -14.54 -2.08
N ALA A 81 -8.49 -15.67 -1.44
CA ALA A 81 -9.45 -16.70 -1.05
C ALA A 81 -9.22 -17.23 0.37
N THR A 82 -9.84 -16.60 1.37
CA THR A 82 -10.42 -17.27 2.57
C THR A 82 -11.38 -16.30 3.24
#